data_AF-A0A7L0W141-F1
#
_entry.id   AF-A0A7L0W141-F1
#
_cell.length_a   1.000
_cell.length_b   1.000
_cell.length_c   1.000
_cell.angle_alpha   90.00
_cell.angle_beta   90.00
_cell.angle_gamma   90.00
#
_symmetry.space_group_name_H-M   'P 1'
#
loop_
_entity.id
_entity.type
_entity.pdbx_description
1 polymer ?
#
loop_
_entity_poly.entity_id
_entity_poly.type
_entity_poly.pdbx_seq_one_letter_code
_entity_poly.pdbx_strand_id
1 'polypeptide(L)'
;QEVEKQCRCGKHTKRMPCHKPYLCETKCAKVRDCQKHQCRRKCCSGNCPPCDQVCGRTLGCRNHKCPSGCHRGSCNPCPETVDVKCNCGKTVIKVPCGRERTIKPPKCKQLCSRPPTCHHPAQEKHYCHFGRCPPCRQSCQKPLPCGHLCPVSCHDEALVKQTGLYQSAGPWEQPPEPAFIQTALPCPPCEVPVPVECLGQHEVSPLPCHSAGPYSCKRLCGRLLDCQNHTCMKECHHVTQSNSSADGKKAGPECSQCEEECTKPRPSGCPHRCVLPCHPGDCPSCLQMLKIKCHCKLSVLYIECLKLTCADLKEKDLLTSCKNQCPKELPCGHRCKEVCHSGCCPLNCSQKVKLRCPCKRLKKEIQCSRIQEGQVSLECDALCKEMKRKASEIKEAEAKAAIEEEKRRQQAELEAFENRLKGRRKNKRRRDEVEIEQSSWQKYKNLIMLPMFGVAVVMV
;
A
#
# COMPACT_ATOMS: atom_id res chain seq x y z
N GLN A 1 -115.70 -79.21 54.41
CA GLN A 1 -116.18 -78.24 53.41
C GLN A 1 -114.98 -77.74 52.60
N GLU A 2 -115.00 -77.94 51.28
CA GLU A 2 -113.95 -77.44 50.38
C GLU A 2 -114.34 -76.06 49.85
N VAL A 3 -113.47 -75.08 50.02
CA VAL A 3 -113.70 -73.68 49.65
C VAL A 3 -112.73 -73.30 48.54
N GLU A 4 -113.16 -72.47 47.59
CA GLU A 4 -112.25 -71.91 46.60
C GLU A 4 -111.33 -70.89 47.27
N LYS A 5 -110.01 -71.12 47.20
CA LYS A 5 -109.01 -70.20 47.73
C LYS A 5 -108.11 -69.70 46.62
N GLN A 6 -107.84 -68.40 46.65
CA GLN A 6 -106.81 -67.80 45.83
C GLN A 6 -105.43 -68.08 46.43
N CYS A 7 -104.47 -68.36 45.56
CA CYS A 7 -103.09 -68.55 45.95
C CYS A 7 -102.53 -67.30 46.61
N ARG A 8 -101.61 -67.45 47.55
CA ARG A 8 -100.85 -66.35 48.15
C ARG A 8 -100.10 -65.47 47.12
N CYS A 9 -99.88 -65.98 45.90
CA CYS A 9 -99.31 -65.25 44.77
C CYS A 9 -100.36 -64.44 43.94
N GLY A 10 -101.66 -64.57 44.24
CA GLY A 10 -102.78 -63.92 43.55
C GLY A 10 -103.13 -64.49 42.15
N LYS A 11 -102.24 -65.31 41.57
CA LYS A 11 -102.32 -65.71 40.16
C LYS A 11 -103.14 -66.97 39.85
N HIS A 12 -103.45 -67.79 40.85
CA HIS A 12 -104.13 -69.07 40.65
C HIS A 12 -105.19 -69.28 41.73
N THR A 13 -106.35 -69.84 41.38
CA THR A 13 -107.41 -70.26 42.32
C THR A 13 -107.56 -71.78 42.27
N LYS A 14 -107.83 -72.42 43.42
CA LYS A 14 -108.10 -73.86 43.51
C LYS A 14 -109.05 -74.16 44.68
N ARG A 15 -109.96 -75.12 44.52
CA ARG A 15 -110.82 -75.63 45.60
C ARG A 15 -110.01 -76.49 46.55
N MET A 16 -110.04 -76.17 47.84
CA MET A 16 -109.27 -76.90 48.86
C MET A 16 -109.86 -76.73 50.27
N PRO A 17 -109.48 -77.59 51.23
CA PRO A 17 -109.99 -77.52 52.60
C PRO A 17 -109.64 -76.19 53.29
N CYS A 18 -110.57 -75.68 54.10
CA CYS A 18 -110.52 -74.33 54.71
C CYS A 18 -109.29 -74.02 55.58
N HIS A 19 -108.53 -75.03 56.04
CA HIS A 19 -107.43 -74.89 57.00
C HIS A 19 -106.04 -74.84 56.34
N LYS A 20 -105.89 -75.25 55.07
CA LYS A 20 -104.58 -75.21 54.38
C LYS A 20 -104.44 -73.93 53.52
N PRO A 21 -103.29 -73.23 53.58
CA PRO A 21 -103.00 -72.12 52.67
C PRO A 21 -102.57 -72.64 51.28
N TYR A 22 -103.06 -71.99 50.21
CA TYR A 22 -102.67 -72.35 48.85
C TYR A 22 -101.36 -71.66 48.44
N LEU A 23 -100.34 -72.46 48.11
CA LEU A 23 -99.04 -71.99 47.60
C LEU A 23 -98.79 -72.57 46.20
N CYS A 24 -98.52 -71.68 45.22
CA CYS A 24 -98.25 -72.03 43.82
C CYS A 24 -96.77 -72.39 43.62
N GLU A 25 -96.44 -73.31 42.71
CA GLU A 25 -95.03 -73.57 42.37
C GLU A 25 -94.41 -72.53 41.42
N THR A 26 -95.22 -71.57 40.97
CA THR A 26 -94.83 -70.51 40.05
C THR A 26 -93.74 -69.63 40.66
N LYS A 27 -92.58 -69.56 39.98
CA LYS A 27 -91.46 -68.70 40.37
C LYS A 27 -91.79 -67.24 40.09
N CYS A 28 -91.42 -66.36 41.02
CA CYS A 28 -91.63 -64.92 40.85
C CYS A 28 -90.68 -64.34 39.78
N ALA A 29 -91.26 -63.76 38.72
CA ALA A 29 -90.52 -63.08 37.65
C ALA A 29 -90.22 -61.60 37.94
N LYS A 30 -90.69 -61.05 39.08
CA LYS A 30 -90.39 -59.66 39.44
C LYS A 30 -88.89 -59.49 39.72
N VAL A 31 -88.33 -58.41 39.20
CA VAL A 31 -86.95 -58.01 39.49
C VAL A 31 -86.90 -57.48 40.93
N ARG A 32 -85.91 -57.92 41.71
CA ARG A 32 -85.67 -57.43 43.09
C ARG A 32 -85.31 -55.94 43.05
N ASP A 33 -85.31 -55.27 44.18
CA ASP A 33 -84.96 -53.84 44.29
C ASP A 33 -83.58 -53.49 43.70
N CYS A 34 -82.68 -54.45 43.51
CA CYS A 34 -81.45 -54.22 42.78
C CYS A 34 -81.59 -54.00 41.25
N GLN A 35 -82.80 -54.09 40.67
CA GLN A 35 -83.13 -53.93 39.24
C GLN A 35 -82.35 -54.84 38.26
N LYS A 36 -81.46 -55.71 38.74
CA LYS A 36 -80.65 -56.63 37.92
C LYS A 36 -80.98 -58.11 38.17
N HIS A 37 -81.34 -58.49 39.39
CA HIS A 37 -81.56 -59.89 39.77
C HIS A 37 -83.05 -60.18 39.97
N GLN A 38 -83.52 -61.28 39.38
CA GLN A 38 -84.92 -61.73 39.50
C GLN A 38 -85.14 -62.47 40.83
N CYS A 39 -86.31 -62.32 41.43
CA CYS A 39 -86.64 -62.86 42.75
C CYS A 39 -86.66 -64.41 42.79
N ARG A 40 -87.08 -65.08 41.68
CA ARG A 40 -87.06 -66.54 41.44
C ARG A 40 -87.67 -67.46 42.52
N ARG A 41 -88.19 -66.90 43.63
CA ARG A 41 -88.84 -67.62 44.74
C ARG A 41 -90.21 -68.16 44.32
N LYS A 42 -90.54 -69.40 44.73
CA LYS A 42 -91.86 -70.01 44.50
C LYS A 42 -92.92 -69.27 45.34
N CYS A 43 -94.06 -68.94 44.75
CA CYS A 43 -95.20 -68.26 45.41
C CYS A 43 -94.86 -66.97 46.19
N CYS A 44 -94.23 -65.98 45.55
CA CYS A 44 -93.89 -64.71 46.23
C CYS A 44 -95.08 -63.72 46.29
N SER A 45 -95.35 -63.14 47.46
CA SER A 45 -96.42 -62.16 47.71
C SER A 45 -96.10 -60.72 47.27
N GLY A 46 -95.14 -60.53 46.36
CA GLY A 46 -94.72 -59.21 45.88
C GLY A 46 -93.71 -58.44 46.75
N ASN A 47 -93.52 -58.81 48.02
CA ASN A 47 -92.47 -58.27 48.88
C ASN A 47 -91.21 -59.17 48.80
N CYS A 48 -90.33 -58.87 47.85
CA CYS A 48 -89.11 -59.65 47.62
C CYS A 48 -87.96 -59.13 48.50
N PRO A 49 -87.21 -59.99 49.21
CA PRO A 49 -86.11 -59.55 50.07
C PRO A 49 -84.95 -58.91 49.27
N PRO A 50 -84.11 -58.08 49.92
CA PRO A 50 -82.93 -57.46 49.30
C PRO A 50 -82.01 -58.51 48.67
N CYS A 51 -81.25 -58.12 47.66
CA CYS A 51 -80.49 -59.07 46.86
C CYS A 51 -79.17 -59.47 47.52
N ASP A 52 -79.02 -60.76 47.84
CA ASP A 52 -77.81 -61.33 48.48
C ASP A 52 -76.69 -61.66 47.49
N GLN A 53 -76.83 -61.26 46.22
CA GLN A 53 -75.83 -61.53 45.18
C GLN A 53 -74.74 -60.45 45.21
N VAL A 54 -73.50 -60.83 44.88
CA VAL A 54 -72.41 -59.87 44.69
C VAL A 54 -72.66 -58.98 43.47
N CYS A 55 -72.22 -57.74 43.52
CA CYS A 55 -72.42 -56.78 42.43
C CYS A 55 -71.67 -57.19 41.15
N GLY A 56 -70.39 -57.58 41.29
CA GLY A 56 -69.56 -58.11 40.20
C GLY A 56 -69.22 -57.12 39.07
N ARG A 57 -69.67 -55.85 39.17
CA ARG A 57 -69.35 -54.78 38.21
C ARG A 57 -67.86 -54.40 38.29
N THR A 58 -67.26 -54.09 37.15
CA THR A 58 -65.88 -53.60 37.09
C THR A 58 -65.77 -52.25 37.79
N LEU A 59 -64.85 -52.14 38.76
CA LEU A 59 -64.59 -50.91 39.52
C LEU A 59 -63.95 -49.83 38.62
N GLY A 60 -63.95 -48.58 39.08
CA GLY A 60 -63.32 -47.46 38.36
C GLY A 60 -61.82 -47.64 38.07
N CYS A 61 -61.15 -48.56 38.77
CA CYS A 61 -59.76 -48.94 38.50
C CYS A 61 -59.56 -49.84 37.28
N ARG A 62 -60.64 -50.34 36.64
CA ARG A 62 -60.68 -51.26 35.48
C ARG A 62 -60.01 -52.63 35.65
N ASN A 63 -59.20 -52.81 36.70
CA ASN A 63 -58.48 -54.05 36.99
C ASN A 63 -59.24 -54.97 37.96
N HIS A 64 -60.12 -54.44 38.82
CA HIS A 64 -60.83 -55.22 39.85
C HIS A 64 -62.35 -55.20 39.70
N LYS A 65 -63.01 -56.28 40.14
CA LYS A 65 -64.47 -56.42 40.19
C LYS A 65 -64.99 -56.10 41.60
N CYS A 66 -66.17 -55.49 41.71
CA CYS A 66 -66.77 -55.09 42.98
C CYS A 66 -67.12 -56.32 43.85
N PRO A 67 -66.47 -56.50 45.03
CA PRO A 67 -66.77 -57.61 45.94
C PRO A 67 -68.00 -57.36 46.81
N SER A 68 -68.52 -56.12 46.83
CA SER A 68 -69.66 -55.75 47.67
C SER A 68 -70.97 -56.40 47.22
N GLY A 69 -71.89 -56.58 48.18
CA GLY A 69 -73.27 -57.01 47.91
C GLY A 69 -73.97 -56.08 46.92
N CYS A 70 -75.06 -56.57 46.32
CA CYS A 70 -75.76 -55.83 45.29
C CYS A 70 -76.28 -54.48 45.82
N HIS A 71 -75.75 -53.39 45.28
CA HIS A 71 -76.08 -52.04 45.69
C HIS A 71 -76.64 -51.23 44.51
N ARG A 72 -77.32 -50.13 44.82
CA ARG A 72 -77.76 -49.15 43.82
C ARG A 72 -76.66 -48.09 43.62
N GLY A 73 -76.52 -47.55 42.41
CA GLY A 73 -75.50 -46.55 42.07
C GLY A 73 -74.15 -47.10 41.60
N SER A 74 -73.13 -46.22 41.52
CA SER A 74 -71.75 -46.56 41.16
C SER A 74 -71.07 -47.34 42.28
N CYS A 75 -70.13 -48.22 41.91
CA CYS A 75 -69.40 -49.01 42.90
C CYS A 75 -68.42 -48.13 43.68
N ASN A 76 -68.17 -48.50 44.94
CA ASN A 76 -67.16 -47.87 45.78
C ASN A 76 -65.78 -47.94 45.13
N PRO A 77 -64.89 -46.98 45.41
CA PRO A 77 -63.51 -47.03 44.94
C PRO A 77 -62.82 -48.32 45.39
N CYS A 78 -61.85 -48.76 44.59
CA CYS A 78 -61.13 -49.99 44.86
C CYS A 78 -60.36 -49.90 46.19
N PRO A 79 -60.49 -50.88 47.11
CA PRO A 79 -59.74 -50.90 48.37
C PRO A 79 -58.26 -51.25 48.17
N GLU A 80 -57.92 -51.82 47.01
CA GLU A 80 -56.55 -52.20 46.69
C GLU A 80 -55.67 -50.98 46.43
N THR A 81 -54.44 -51.04 46.93
CA THR A 81 -53.40 -50.06 46.67
C THR A 81 -52.29 -50.68 45.84
N VAL A 82 -51.69 -49.87 44.97
CA VAL A 82 -50.58 -50.25 44.09
C VAL A 82 -49.35 -49.41 44.41
N ASP A 83 -48.18 -50.00 44.26
CA ASP A 83 -46.90 -49.39 44.61
C ASP A 83 -46.27 -48.69 43.40
N VAL A 84 -46.08 -47.37 43.48
CA VAL A 84 -45.35 -46.58 42.48
C VAL A 84 -43.93 -46.32 42.97
N LYS A 85 -42.92 -46.75 42.19
CA LYS A 85 -41.48 -46.73 42.56
C LYS A 85 -40.70 -45.59 41.87
N CYS A 86 -39.61 -45.06 42.46
CA CYS A 86 -38.64 -44.20 41.70
C CYS A 86 -37.95 -45.03 40.62
N ASN A 87 -37.29 -44.35 39.68
CA ASN A 87 -36.41 -44.96 38.70
C ASN A 87 -35.33 -45.87 39.32
N CYS A 88 -34.87 -45.59 40.54
CA CYS A 88 -33.91 -46.43 41.26
C CYS A 88 -34.53 -47.58 42.09
N GLY A 89 -35.87 -47.68 42.16
CA GLY A 89 -36.57 -48.69 42.97
C GLY A 89 -36.56 -48.49 44.49
N LYS A 90 -35.69 -47.62 45.04
CA LYS A 90 -35.47 -47.47 46.50
C LYS A 90 -36.59 -46.72 47.23
N THR A 91 -37.32 -45.84 46.57
CA THR A 91 -38.45 -45.11 47.18
C THR A 91 -39.75 -45.56 46.55
N VAL A 92 -40.71 -45.94 47.39
CA VAL A 92 -42.02 -46.48 46.99
C VAL A 92 -43.12 -45.67 47.68
N ILE A 93 -44.15 -45.29 46.92
CA ILE A 93 -45.38 -44.70 47.45
C ILE A 93 -46.56 -45.61 47.15
N LYS A 94 -47.45 -45.77 48.12
CA LYS A 94 -48.69 -46.54 47.97
C LYS A 94 -49.78 -45.61 47.45
N VAL A 95 -50.37 -45.94 46.30
CA VAL A 95 -51.46 -45.16 45.71
C VAL A 95 -52.70 -46.03 45.48
N PRO A 96 -53.92 -45.50 45.57
CA PRO A 96 -55.12 -46.25 45.26
C PRO A 96 -55.10 -46.80 43.82
N CYS A 97 -55.53 -48.06 43.65
CA CYS A 97 -55.58 -48.75 42.37
C CYS A 97 -56.33 -47.91 41.31
N GLY A 98 -55.74 -47.74 40.13
CA GLY A 98 -56.28 -46.91 39.03
C GLY A 98 -55.75 -45.48 38.96
N ARG A 99 -54.99 -45.00 39.96
CA ARG A 99 -54.31 -43.67 39.92
C ARG A 99 -52.80 -43.72 39.68
N GLU A 100 -52.27 -44.92 39.45
CA GLU A 100 -50.86 -45.17 39.16
C GLU A 100 -50.32 -44.41 37.94
N ARG A 101 -51.14 -44.22 36.89
CA ARG A 101 -50.73 -43.49 35.67
C ARG A 101 -50.84 -41.97 35.78
N THR A 102 -51.63 -41.46 36.72
CA THR A 102 -51.88 -40.02 36.89
C THR A 102 -51.03 -39.39 37.98
N ILE A 103 -50.55 -40.18 38.94
CA ILE A 103 -49.70 -39.69 40.01
C ILE A 103 -48.23 -39.64 39.56
N LYS A 104 -47.61 -38.46 39.73
CA LYS A 104 -46.18 -38.29 39.46
C LYS A 104 -45.36 -39.19 40.40
N PRO A 105 -44.36 -39.92 39.89
CA PRO A 105 -43.48 -40.73 40.72
C PRO A 105 -42.81 -39.93 41.85
N PRO A 106 -42.47 -40.56 42.98
CA PRO A 106 -41.87 -39.86 44.12
C PRO A 106 -40.46 -39.35 43.80
N LYS A 107 -40.15 -38.12 44.24
CA LYS A 107 -38.79 -37.56 44.19
C LYS A 107 -37.92 -38.31 45.20
N CYS A 108 -36.93 -39.05 44.71
CA CYS A 108 -36.04 -39.82 45.57
C CYS A 108 -34.80 -39.00 45.93
N LYS A 109 -34.46 -39.01 47.23
CA LYS A 109 -33.27 -38.32 47.79
C LYS A 109 -32.01 -39.18 47.78
N GLN A 110 -32.06 -40.39 47.22
CA GLN A 110 -30.90 -41.26 47.09
C GLN A 110 -30.01 -40.81 45.94
N LEU A 111 -28.70 -41.01 46.11
CA LEU A 111 -27.73 -40.76 45.04
C LEU A 111 -27.95 -41.74 43.89
N CYS A 112 -27.75 -41.24 42.67
CA CYS A 112 -27.81 -42.02 41.45
C CYS A 112 -26.68 -43.07 41.46
N SER A 113 -27.02 -44.32 41.14
CA SER A 113 -26.07 -45.45 41.07
C SER A 113 -25.74 -45.85 39.64
N ARG A 114 -26.08 -45.01 38.65
CA ARG A 114 -25.75 -45.25 37.25
C ARG A 114 -24.26 -45.01 37.03
N PRO A 115 -23.53 -45.90 36.32
CA PRO A 115 -22.13 -45.68 36.01
C PRO A 115 -21.97 -44.46 35.08
N PRO A 116 -20.83 -43.73 35.18
CA PRO A 116 -20.52 -42.66 34.24
C PRO A 116 -20.46 -43.19 32.81
N THR A 117 -20.96 -42.40 31.87
CA THR A 117 -20.85 -42.66 30.42
C THR A 117 -19.66 -41.96 29.77
N CYS A 118 -18.92 -41.16 30.53
CA CYS A 118 -17.66 -40.53 30.13
C CYS A 118 -16.43 -41.35 30.53
N HIS A 119 -15.25 -40.97 30.05
CA HIS A 119 -13.96 -41.59 30.39
C HIS A 119 -13.53 -41.46 31.88
N HIS A 120 -14.28 -40.71 32.70
CA HIS A 120 -13.97 -40.53 34.10
C HIS A 120 -14.41 -41.75 34.93
N PRO A 121 -13.59 -42.18 35.91
CA PRO A 121 -13.94 -43.33 36.77
C PRO A 121 -15.15 -43.08 37.67
N ALA A 122 -15.47 -41.81 37.97
CA ALA A 122 -16.63 -41.43 38.75
C ALA A 122 -17.22 -40.10 38.25
N GLN A 123 -18.54 -40.02 38.09
CA GLN A 123 -19.25 -38.77 37.83
C GLN A 123 -19.50 -37.98 39.14
N GLU A 124 -19.75 -36.67 39.03
CA GLU A 124 -20.29 -35.89 40.15
C GLU A 124 -21.56 -36.53 40.71
N LYS A 125 -21.60 -36.65 42.04
CA LYS A 125 -22.70 -37.28 42.76
C LYS A 125 -23.96 -36.43 42.59
N HIS A 126 -25.01 -37.03 42.00
CA HIS A 126 -26.33 -36.40 41.82
C HIS A 126 -27.45 -37.31 42.33
N TYR A 127 -28.64 -36.76 42.56
CA TYR A 127 -29.80 -37.50 43.12
C TYR A 127 -30.58 -38.30 42.05
N CYS A 128 -31.44 -39.27 42.46
CA CYS A 128 -32.34 -40.02 41.56
C CYS A 128 -33.11 -39.02 40.69
N HIS A 129 -32.94 -39.14 39.38
CA HIS A 129 -33.67 -38.38 38.39
C HIS A 129 -34.39 -39.34 37.44
N PHE A 130 -35.39 -38.81 36.75
CA PHE A 130 -36.03 -39.49 35.63
C PHE A 130 -35.42 -38.92 34.34
N GLY A 131 -34.97 -39.80 33.43
CA GLY A 131 -34.32 -39.41 32.18
C GLY A 131 -32.81 -39.64 32.15
N ARG A 132 -32.07 -38.77 31.43
CA ARG A 132 -30.61 -38.86 31.23
C ARG A 132 -29.85 -38.24 32.39
N CYS A 133 -28.67 -38.79 32.71
CA CYS A 133 -27.82 -38.24 33.77
C CYS A 133 -27.35 -36.83 33.38
N PRO A 134 -27.14 -35.93 34.36
CA PRO A 134 -26.57 -34.61 34.10
C PRO A 134 -25.16 -34.74 33.49
N PRO A 135 -24.75 -33.82 32.60
CA PRO A 135 -23.45 -33.89 31.94
C PRO A 135 -22.30 -33.74 32.94
N CYS A 136 -21.18 -34.41 32.67
CA CYS A 136 -19.98 -34.32 33.50
C CYS A 136 -19.32 -32.94 33.39
N ARG A 137 -19.09 -32.27 34.53
CA ARG A 137 -18.40 -30.98 34.61
C ARG A 137 -16.90 -31.09 34.90
N GLN A 138 -16.39 -32.31 35.09
CA GLN A 138 -14.97 -32.52 35.34
C GLN A 138 -14.15 -32.15 34.10
N SER A 139 -12.96 -31.60 34.31
CA SER A 139 -11.98 -31.38 33.25
C SER A 139 -11.63 -32.69 32.55
N CYS A 140 -11.47 -32.66 31.24
CA CYS A 140 -11.19 -33.85 30.44
C CYS A 140 -9.85 -34.49 30.79
N GLN A 141 -8.76 -33.72 30.99
CA GLN A 141 -7.45 -34.24 31.38
C GLN A 141 -6.88 -35.35 30.46
N LYS A 142 -7.48 -35.62 29.28
CA LYS A 142 -6.89 -36.52 28.28
C LYS A 142 -5.58 -35.90 27.77
N PRO A 143 -4.53 -36.70 27.57
CA PRO A 143 -3.26 -36.22 27.05
C PRO A 143 -3.43 -35.79 25.58
N LEU A 144 -3.08 -34.54 25.29
CA LEU A 144 -3.02 -34.01 23.93
C LEU A 144 -1.72 -34.49 23.25
N PRO A 145 -1.63 -34.45 21.91
CA PRO A 145 -0.42 -34.83 21.17
C PRO A 145 0.85 -34.08 21.62
N CYS A 146 0.70 -32.87 22.16
CA CYS A 146 1.79 -32.04 22.67
C CYS A 146 2.23 -32.39 24.11
N GLY A 147 1.69 -33.45 24.72
CA GLY A 147 2.00 -33.86 26.10
C GLY A 147 1.26 -33.08 27.20
N HIS A 148 0.52 -32.02 26.85
CA HIS A 148 -0.30 -31.26 27.79
C HIS A 148 -1.65 -31.93 28.05
N LEU A 149 -2.24 -31.67 29.23
CA LEU A 149 -3.56 -32.17 29.60
C LEU A 149 -4.65 -31.23 29.09
N CYS A 150 -5.74 -31.78 28.55
CA CYS A 150 -6.89 -30.99 28.11
C CYS A 150 -7.58 -30.28 29.29
N PRO A 151 -7.61 -28.92 29.33
CA PRO A 151 -8.19 -28.16 30.43
C PRO A 151 -9.73 -28.02 30.33
N VAL A 152 -10.29 -28.34 29.16
CA VAL A 152 -11.72 -28.17 28.87
C VAL A 152 -12.56 -29.17 29.65
N SER A 153 -13.79 -28.81 29.99
CA SER A 153 -14.77 -29.73 30.58
C SER A 153 -14.99 -30.96 29.71
N CYS A 154 -15.47 -32.04 30.33
CA CYS A 154 -15.74 -33.30 29.67
C CYS A 154 -16.63 -33.11 28.44
N HIS A 155 -16.10 -33.47 27.27
CA HIS A 155 -16.77 -33.30 25.98
C HIS A 155 -17.22 -34.64 25.37
N ASP A 156 -17.25 -35.72 26.17
CA ASP A 156 -17.70 -37.05 25.74
C ASP A 156 -19.22 -37.13 25.53
N GLU A 157 -20.00 -36.26 26.18
CA GLU A 157 -21.48 -36.28 26.14
C GLU A 157 -22.08 -35.00 25.51
N ALA A 158 -21.35 -34.39 24.56
CA ALA A 158 -21.84 -33.19 23.89
C ALA A 158 -23.08 -33.51 23.02
N LEU A 159 -24.12 -32.68 23.14
CA LEU A 159 -25.32 -32.77 22.30
C LEU A 159 -25.04 -32.10 20.96
N VAL A 160 -24.82 -32.88 19.92
CA VAL A 160 -24.58 -32.40 18.56
C VAL A 160 -25.88 -32.52 17.75
N LYS A 161 -26.23 -31.45 17.03
CA LYS A 161 -27.37 -31.42 16.12
C LYS A 161 -27.09 -32.37 14.95
N GLN A 162 -27.95 -33.35 14.72
CA GLN A 162 -27.79 -34.28 13.61
C GLN A 162 -28.15 -33.58 12.29
N THR A 163 -27.13 -33.13 11.55
CA THR A 163 -27.28 -32.56 10.21
C THR A 163 -27.21 -33.71 9.20
N GLY A 164 -28.33 -34.08 8.57
CA GLY A 164 -28.30 -35.08 7.51
C GLY A 164 -29.59 -35.86 7.24
N LEU A 165 -30.57 -35.84 8.15
CA LEU A 165 -31.91 -36.38 7.88
C LEU A 165 -32.84 -35.28 7.40
N TYR A 166 -32.48 -34.61 6.30
CA TYR A 166 -33.44 -33.76 5.59
C TYR A 166 -34.32 -34.67 4.74
N GLN A 167 -35.38 -35.22 5.33
CA GLN A 167 -36.53 -35.63 4.54
C GLN A 167 -37.21 -34.33 4.12
N SER A 168 -37.30 -34.10 2.81
CA SER A 168 -38.04 -32.97 2.25
C SER A 168 -39.49 -33.06 2.72
N ALA A 169 -39.86 -32.25 3.70
CA ALA A 169 -41.24 -32.10 4.15
C ALA A 169 -42.07 -31.52 2.99
N GLY A 170 -43.24 -32.10 2.73
CA GLY A 170 -44.18 -31.53 1.76
C GLY A 170 -44.66 -30.13 2.20
N PRO A 171 -45.35 -29.36 1.34
CA PRO A 171 -45.78 -27.99 1.61
C PRO A 171 -46.64 -27.77 2.88
N TRP A 172 -47.12 -28.83 3.51
CA TRP A 172 -47.98 -28.81 4.70
C TRP A 172 -47.42 -29.62 5.88
N GLU A 173 -46.21 -30.16 5.77
CA GLU A 173 -45.57 -30.94 6.84
C GLU A 173 -44.67 -30.05 7.69
N GLN A 174 -44.82 -30.11 9.01
CA GLN A 174 -43.91 -29.43 9.91
C GLN A 174 -42.52 -30.07 9.82
N PRO A 175 -41.44 -29.28 9.72
CA PRO A 175 -40.09 -29.83 9.76
C PRO A 175 -39.91 -30.66 11.03
N PRO A 176 -39.37 -31.88 10.96
CA PRO A 176 -39.08 -32.65 12.16
C PRO A 176 -38.12 -31.84 13.05
N GLU A 177 -38.39 -31.82 14.35
CA GLU A 177 -37.49 -31.20 15.33
C GLU A 177 -36.08 -31.80 15.16
N PRO A 178 -35.03 -30.98 15.22
CA PRO A 178 -33.68 -31.46 14.98
C PRO A 178 -33.33 -32.52 16.03
N ALA A 179 -33.08 -33.74 15.58
CA ALA A 179 -32.59 -34.81 16.42
C ALA A 179 -31.21 -34.42 16.97
N PHE A 180 -31.07 -34.34 18.30
CA PHE A 180 -29.77 -34.15 18.96
C PHE A 180 -29.24 -35.51 19.41
N ILE A 181 -28.04 -35.85 18.96
CA ILE A 181 -27.34 -37.08 19.34
C ILE A 181 -26.20 -36.72 20.31
N GLN A 182 -25.95 -37.56 21.30
CA GLN A 182 -24.76 -37.44 22.15
C GLN A 182 -23.56 -38.06 21.42
N THR A 183 -22.56 -37.25 21.13
CA THR A 183 -21.30 -37.71 20.54
C THR A 183 -20.12 -37.16 21.33
N ALA A 184 -19.06 -37.95 21.42
CA ALA A 184 -17.79 -37.48 21.97
C ALA A 184 -17.14 -36.53 20.95
N LEU A 185 -16.95 -35.27 21.34
CA LEU A 185 -16.21 -34.33 20.51
C LEU A 185 -14.70 -34.62 20.62
N PRO A 186 -13.90 -34.30 19.61
CA PRO A 186 -12.44 -34.34 19.76
C PRO A 186 -11.97 -33.30 20.77
N CYS A 187 -10.85 -33.58 21.44
CA CYS A 187 -10.21 -32.57 22.30
C CYS A 187 -9.78 -31.36 21.47
N PRO A 188 -10.00 -30.12 21.95
CA PRO A 188 -9.53 -28.92 21.26
C PRO A 188 -8.00 -28.82 21.26
N PRO A 189 -7.43 -28.04 20.33
CA PRO A 189 -5.98 -27.81 20.28
C PRO A 189 -5.45 -27.19 21.59
N CYS A 190 -4.17 -27.41 21.88
CA CYS A 190 -3.58 -26.97 23.14
C CYS A 190 -3.32 -25.46 23.18
N GLU A 191 -4.02 -24.76 24.08
CA GLU A 191 -3.88 -23.31 24.31
C GLU A 191 -2.86 -22.95 25.42
N VAL A 192 -2.13 -23.93 25.95
CA VAL A 192 -1.12 -23.68 27.00
C VAL A 192 -0.03 -22.75 26.43
N PRO A 193 0.26 -21.60 27.07
CA PRO A 193 1.28 -20.67 26.59
C PRO A 193 2.68 -21.26 26.78
N VAL A 194 3.43 -21.37 25.69
CA VAL A 194 4.82 -21.83 25.65
C VAL A 194 5.70 -20.63 25.26
N PRO A 195 6.82 -20.39 25.96
CA PRO A 195 7.76 -19.35 25.56
C PRO A 195 8.44 -19.73 24.24
N VAL A 196 8.22 -18.93 23.21
CA VAL A 196 8.84 -19.12 21.89
C VAL A 196 9.61 -17.86 21.53
N GLU A 197 10.84 -18.03 21.05
CA GLU A 197 11.65 -16.93 20.54
C GLU A 197 11.26 -16.64 19.08
N CYS A 198 11.23 -15.36 18.69
CA CYS A 198 10.99 -15.03 17.29
C CYS A 198 12.17 -15.46 16.40
N LEU A 199 11.91 -15.59 15.09
CA LEU A 199 12.90 -15.99 14.07
C LEU A 199 14.22 -15.20 14.12
N GLY A 200 14.15 -13.91 14.48
CA GLY A 200 15.30 -13.01 14.58
C GLY A 200 15.92 -12.91 15.97
N GLN A 201 15.40 -13.65 16.97
CA GLN A 201 15.77 -13.60 18.39
C GLN A 201 15.65 -12.20 19.02
N HIS A 202 14.66 -11.42 18.59
CA HIS A 202 14.38 -10.09 19.14
C HIS A 202 13.60 -10.12 20.45
N GLU A 203 12.72 -11.11 20.63
CA GLU A 203 11.87 -11.25 21.82
C GLU A 203 11.42 -12.71 22.01
N VAL A 204 11.03 -13.01 23.25
CA VAL A 204 10.38 -14.27 23.65
C VAL A 204 8.91 -13.96 23.92
N SER A 205 8.01 -14.54 23.14
CA SER A 205 6.55 -14.34 23.29
C SER A 205 5.87 -15.64 23.74
N PRO A 206 4.88 -15.56 24.65
CA PRO A 206 4.08 -16.71 25.05
C PRO A 206 3.08 -17.06 23.94
N LEU A 207 3.41 -18.07 23.12
CA LEU A 207 2.51 -18.56 22.07
C LEU A 207 1.72 -19.79 22.54
N PRO A 208 0.45 -19.95 22.13
CA PRO A 208 -0.29 -21.19 22.34
C PRO A 208 0.50 -22.39 21.83
N CYS A 209 0.55 -23.48 22.59
CA CYS A 209 1.34 -24.67 22.23
C CYS A 209 0.99 -25.22 20.83
N HIS A 210 -0.28 -25.14 20.41
CA HIS A 210 -0.70 -25.58 19.08
C HIS A 210 -0.12 -24.74 17.93
N SER A 211 0.27 -23.49 18.21
CA SER A 211 0.87 -22.54 17.26
C SER A 211 2.30 -22.18 17.66
N ALA A 212 2.90 -22.92 18.60
CA ALA A 212 4.28 -22.77 19.01
C ALA A 212 5.18 -23.20 17.85
N GLY A 213 5.55 -22.22 17.04
CA GLY A 213 6.38 -22.38 15.86
C GLY A 213 7.12 -21.10 15.54
N PRO A 214 8.00 -21.13 14.53
CA PRO A 214 8.81 -19.97 14.19
C PRO A 214 7.90 -18.81 13.74
N TYR A 215 7.95 -17.69 14.48
CA TYR A 215 7.15 -16.51 14.18
C TYR A 215 8.04 -15.28 13.97
N SER A 216 7.58 -14.34 13.14
CA SER A 216 8.20 -13.03 12.98
C SER A 216 7.51 -12.02 13.88
N CYS A 217 8.28 -11.34 14.74
CA CYS A 217 7.75 -10.30 15.63
C CYS A 217 7.47 -8.96 14.91
N LYS A 218 7.64 -8.90 13.58
CA LYS A 218 7.49 -7.73 12.70
C LYS A 218 8.37 -6.52 13.06
N ARG A 219 9.21 -6.60 14.08
CA ARG A 219 10.23 -5.57 14.38
C ARG A 219 11.28 -5.57 13.27
N LEU A 220 11.85 -4.40 13.02
CA LEU A 220 12.98 -4.27 12.11
C LEU A 220 14.19 -5.03 12.68
N CYS A 221 14.93 -5.73 11.82
CA CYS A 221 16.03 -6.60 12.21
C CYS A 221 17.10 -5.85 13.03
N GLY A 222 17.49 -4.65 12.60
CA GLY A 222 18.38 -3.76 13.33
C GLY A 222 19.84 -4.22 13.42
N ARG A 223 20.19 -5.39 12.87
CA ARG A 223 21.58 -5.90 12.85
C ARG A 223 22.46 -5.04 11.96
N LEU A 224 23.69 -4.78 12.39
CA LEU A 224 24.69 -3.98 11.65
C LEU A 224 25.14 -4.75 10.41
N LEU A 225 24.98 -4.14 9.24
CA LEU A 225 25.43 -4.66 7.97
C LEU A 225 26.97 -4.66 7.88
N ASP A 226 27.53 -5.38 6.92
CA ASP A 226 28.99 -5.47 6.72
C ASP A 226 29.67 -4.10 6.49
N CYS A 227 28.91 -3.10 6.06
CA CYS A 227 29.39 -1.72 5.92
C CYS A 227 29.61 -1.01 7.27
N GLN A 228 29.22 -1.61 8.39
CA GLN A 228 29.34 -1.14 9.78
C GLN A 228 28.63 0.19 10.12
N ASN A 229 28.05 0.87 9.14
CA ASN A 229 27.35 2.15 9.35
C ASN A 229 25.83 2.03 9.24
N HIS A 230 25.33 1.04 8.50
CA HIS A 230 23.89 0.88 8.28
C HIS A 230 23.38 -0.40 8.94
N THR A 231 22.12 -0.36 9.36
CA THR A 231 21.43 -1.47 10.02
C THR A 231 20.40 -2.09 9.08
N CYS A 232 20.15 -3.39 9.21
CA CYS A 232 19.17 -4.08 8.40
C CYS A 232 17.74 -3.56 8.68
N MET A 233 17.08 -3.05 7.64
CA MET A 233 15.71 -2.54 7.67
C MET A 233 14.66 -3.60 7.30
N LYS A 234 15.06 -4.86 7.08
CA LYS A 234 14.09 -5.95 6.86
C LYS A 234 13.31 -6.21 8.15
N GLU A 235 12.05 -6.60 8.02
CA GLU A 235 11.27 -7.16 9.13
C GLU A 235 11.98 -8.40 9.71
N CYS A 236 11.59 -8.80 10.92
CA CYS A 236 12.10 -9.97 11.62
C CYS A 236 12.09 -11.20 10.71
N HIS A 237 13.28 -11.67 10.39
CA HIS A 237 13.53 -12.82 9.54
C HIS A 237 14.56 -13.71 10.22
N HIS A 238 14.65 -14.95 9.75
CA HIS A 238 15.61 -15.92 10.23
C HIS A 238 17.04 -15.49 9.90
N VAL A 239 17.92 -15.35 10.89
CA VAL A 239 19.33 -15.00 10.70
C VAL A 239 20.24 -16.16 11.08
N THR A 240 21.00 -16.72 10.12
CA THR A 240 22.00 -17.75 10.40
C THR A 240 23.21 -17.13 11.10
N GLN A 241 23.40 -17.44 12.38
CA GLN A 241 24.59 -17.00 13.11
C GLN A 241 25.83 -17.74 12.58
N SER A 242 26.79 -17.01 12.00
CA SER A 242 28.12 -17.54 11.77
C SER A 242 28.88 -17.60 13.10
N ASN A 243 29.55 -18.73 13.37
CA ASN A 243 30.17 -19.12 14.65
C ASN A 243 31.33 -18.21 15.15
N SER A 244 31.37 -16.93 14.81
CA SER A 244 32.52 -16.04 15.07
C SER A 244 32.20 -14.79 15.88
N SER A 245 30.97 -14.60 16.40
CA SER A 245 30.67 -13.47 17.30
C SER A 245 29.48 -13.78 18.21
N ALA A 246 29.71 -13.84 19.52
CA ALA A 246 28.69 -14.03 20.55
C ALA A 246 27.73 -12.83 20.71
N ASP A 247 27.98 -11.73 20.00
CA ASP A 247 27.08 -10.58 19.91
C ASP A 247 26.19 -10.76 18.68
N GLY A 248 24.90 -11.05 18.88
CA GLY A 248 23.84 -11.12 17.85
C GLY A 248 23.57 -9.81 17.09
N LYS A 249 24.56 -8.92 17.02
CA LYS A 249 24.51 -7.58 16.43
C LYS A 249 25.00 -7.53 14.98
N LYS A 250 25.67 -8.57 14.47
CA LYS A 250 26.16 -8.63 13.08
C LYS A 250 25.11 -9.18 12.13
N ALA A 251 25.04 -8.62 10.93
CA ALA A 251 24.24 -9.12 9.82
C ALA A 251 24.76 -10.49 9.37
N GLY A 252 23.84 -11.41 9.09
CA GLY A 252 24.14 -12.65 8.38
C GLY A 252 23.85 -12.52 6.88
N PRO A 253 24.07 -13.59 6.09
CA PRO A 253 23.95 -13.55 4.62
C PRO A 253 22.52 -13.24 4.13
N GLU A 254 21.52 -13.50 4.95
CA GLU A 254 20.10 -13.22 4.68
C GLU A 254 19.71 -11.73 4.87
N CYS A 255 20.54 -10.95 5.58
CA CYS A 255 20.30 -9.54 5.80
C CYS A 255 20.44 -8.77 4.48
N SER A 256 19.78 -7.62 4.39
CA SER A 256 19.91 -6.74 3.22
C SER A 256 21.35 -6.29 3.03
N GLN A 257 21.90 -6.42 1.82
CA GLN A 257 23.16 -5.76 1.49
C GLN A 257 22.94 -4.25 1.45
N CYS A 258 23.97 -3.49 1.84
CA CYS A 258 23.89 -2.05 1.83
C CYS A 258 24.10 -1.51 0.41
N GLU A 259 23.04 -1.01 -0.21
CA GLU A 259 23.10 -0.34 -1.53
C GLU A 259 23.19 1.18 -1.43
N GLU A 260 23.20 1.74 -0.21
CA GLU A 260 23.29 3.17 0.00
C GLU A 260 24.67 3.74 -0.35
N GLU A 261 24.69 4.95 -0.88
CA GLU A 261 25.90 5.69 -1.21
C GLU A 261 26.72 6.04 0.04
N CYS A 262 28.05 6.01 -0.09
CA CYS A 262 28.93 6.30 1.03
C CYS A 262 28.90 7.79 1.40
N THR A 263 28.41 8.09 2.61
CA THR A 263 28.33 9.45 3.18
C THR A 263 29.59 9.88 3.94
N LYS A 264 30.61 9.01 4.05
CA LYS A 264 31.85 9.32 4.76
C LYS A 264 32.60 10.47 4.07
N PRO A 265 33.07 11.48 4.83
CA PRO A 265 33.92 12.53 4.26
C PRO A 265 35.22 11.90 3.77
N ARG A 266 35.62 12.24 2.53
CA ARG A 266 36.93 11.82 2.02
C ARG A 266 38.05 12.57 2.75
N PRO A 267 39.25 11.97 2.85
CA PRO A 267 40.42 12.64 3.42
C PRO A 267 40.72 13.97 2.71
N SER A 268 41.39 14.87 3.43
CA SER A 268 41.58 16.29 3.06
C SER A 268 42.12 16.47 1.64
N GLY A 269 41.31 17.09 0.76
CA GLY A 269 41.72 17.49 -0.59
C GLY A 269 40.77 17.07 -1.72
N CYS A 270 39.84 16.14 -1.48
CA CYS A 270 38.81 15.76 -2.46
C CYS A 270 37.51 16.57 -2.24
N PRO A 271 37.08 17.43 -3.18
CA PRO A 271 35.87 18.26 -3.02
C PRO A 271 34.56 17.54 -3.36
N HIS A 272 34.55 16.22 -3.51
CA HIS A 272 33.39 15.46 -3.96
C HIS A 272 33.17 14.18 -3.16
N ARG A 273 31.92 13.70 -3.20
CA ARG A 273 31.47 12.50 -2.47
C ARG A 273 32.00 11.22 -3.10
N CYS A 274 32.00 10.15 -2.32
CA CYS A 274 32.34 8.82 -2.80
C CYS A 274 31.16 8.27 -3.62
N VAL A 275 31.45 7.70 -4.80
CA VAL A 275 30.43 7.10 -5.69
C VAL A 275 30.24 5.61 -5.38
N LEU A 276 31.05 5.04 -4.47
CA LEU A 276 30.94 3.65 -4.09
C LEU A 276 29.82 3.44 -3.06
N PRO A 277 29.18 2.25 -3.08
CA PRO A 277 28.31 1.82 -1.99
C PRO A 277 29.05 1.88 -0.64
N CYS A 278 28.28 1.98 0.44
CA CYS A 278 28.82 2.00 1.80
C CYS A 278 29.74 0.79 2.01
N HIS A 279 30.99 1.07 2.36
CA HIS A 279 32.01 0.05 2.54
C HIS A 279 32.61 0.15 3.95
N PRO A 280 33.14 -0.97 4.48
CA PRO A 280 33.93 -0.94 5.70
C PRO A 280 35.24 -0.16 5.47
N GLY A 281 35.70 0.58 6.48
CA GLY A 281 36.96 1.33 6.43
C GLY A 281 36.92 2.68 5.70
N ASP A 282 38.10 3.22 5.39
CA ASP A 282 38.30 4.52 4.73
C ASP A 282 38.06 4.46 3.23
N CYS A 283 37.60 5.58 2.64
CA CYS A 283 37.30 5.67 1.22
C CYS A 283 38.55 5.40 0.36
N PRO A 284 38.50 4.49 -0.63
CA PRO A 284 39.64 4.22 -1.52
C PRO A 284 39.98 5.45 -2.38
N SER A 285 41.18 5.46 -2.97
CA SER A 285 41.74 6.59 -3.73
C SER A 285 40.81 7.10 -4.84
N CYS A 286 40.84 8.41 -5.08
CA CYS A 286 39.92 9.03 -6.01
C CYS A 286 40.36 8.97 -7.49
N LEU A 287 39.61 8.26 -8.33
CA LEU A 287 39.78 8.24 -9.79
C LEU A 287 38.90 9.24 -10.56
N GLN A 288 38.16 10.11 -9.87
CA GLN A 288 37.28 11.08 -10.52
C GLN A 288 38.07 12.13 -11.29
N MET A 289 37.61 12.45 -12.51
CA MET A 289 38.14 13.55 -13.31
C MET A 289 37.56 14.88 -12.83
N LEU A 290 38.41 15.80 -12.41
CA LEU A 290 38.05 17.17 -12.05
C LEU A 290 38.12 18.08 -13.28
N LYS A 291 37.08 18.88 -13.46
CA LYS A 291 36.99 19.90 -14.50
C LYS A 291 37.62 21.19 -14.00
N ILE A 292 38.86 21.48 -14.42
CA ILE A 292 39.60 22.66 -13.97
C ILE A 292 39.79 23.64 -15.12
N LYS A 293 39.56 24.93 -14.86
CA LYS A 293 39.83 25.99 -15.84
C LYS A 293 41.33 26.24 -15.91
N CYS A 294 41.88 26.26 -17.11
CA CYS A 294 43.27 26.61 -17.32
C CYS A 294 43.55 28.08 -16.91
N HIS A 295 44.79 28.42 -16.61
CA HIS A 295 45.21 29.82 -16.32
C HIS A 295 44.88 30.80 -17.46
N CYS A 296 44.78 30.32 -18.71
CA CYS A 296 44.36 31.14 -19.85
C CYS A 296 42.84 31.38 -19.91
N LYS A 297 42.04 30.72 -19.06
CA LYS A 297 40.57 30.74 -19.01
C LYS A 297 39.84 30.27 -20.29
N LEU A 298 40.55 29.93 -21.35
CA LEU A 298 39.99 29.49 -22.63
C LEU A 298 39.77 27.98 -22.70
N SER A 299 40.69 27.19 -22.14
CA SER A 299 40.61 25.72 -22.15
C SER A 299 40.20 25.17 -20.81
N VAL A 300 39.40 24.11 -20.84
CA VAL A 300 39.04 23.32 -19.67
C VAL A 300 39.86 22.03 -19.70
N LEU A 301 40.53 21.72 -18.60
CA LEU A 301 41.36 20.53 -18.42
C LEU A 301 40.63 19.52 -17.54
N TYR A 302 40.73 18.24 -17.89
CA TYR A 302 40.21 17.12 -17.11
C TYR A 302 41.38 16.43 -16.41
N ILE A 303 41.44 16.54 -15.08
CA ILE A 303 42.59 16.09 -14.28
C ILE A 303 42.10 15.16 -13.19
N GLU A 304 42.76 14.02 -13.01
CA GLU A 304 42.39 13.07 -11.95
C GLU A 304 42.57 13.71 -10.57
N CYS A 305 41.56 13.55 -9.71
CA CYS A 305 41.56 14.12 -8.36
C CYS A 305 42.76 13.64 -7.52
N LEU A 306 43.17 12.38 -7.64
CA LEU A 306 44.38 11.87 -6.97
C LEU A 306 45.63 12.64 -7.40
N LYS A 307 45.82 12.81 -8.72
CA LYS A 307 46.98 13.54 -9.27
C LYS A 307 46.98 15.00 -8.82
N LEU A 308 45.82 15.65 -8.75
CA LEU A 308 45.73 17.02 -8.22
C LEU A 308 45.94 17.08 -6.70
N THR A 309 45.43 16.12 -5.94
CA THR A 309 45.47 16.16 -4.47
C THR A 309 46.86 15.84 -3.94
N CYS A 310 47.55 14.88 -4.55
CA CYS A 310 48.91 14.47 -4.19
C CYS A 310 50.00 15.38 -4.79
N ALA A 311 49.69 16.19 -5.80
CA ALA A 311 50.67 17.07 -6.43
C ALA A 311 51.07 18.25 -5.54
N ASP A 312 52.36 18.59 -5.60
CA ASP A 312 52.91 19.83 -5.02
C ASP A 312 52.40 21.07 -5.77
N LEU A 313 52.57 22.26 -5.19
CA LEU A 313 52.10 23.53 -5.78
C LEU A 313 52.62 23.77 -7.21
N LYS A 314 53.86 23.35 -7.51
CA LYS A 314 54.46 23.47 -8.86
C LYS A 314 53.85 22.51 -9.86
N GLU A 315 53.60 21.27 -9.43
CA GLU A 315 52.96 20.25 -10.26
C GLU A 315 51.49 20.58 -10.50
N LYS A 316 50.80 21.14 -9.50
CA LYS A 316 49.44 21.69 -9.64
C LYS A 316 49.39 22.76 -10.73
N ASP A 317 50.31 23.72 -10.71
CA ASP A 317 50.38 24.80 -11.71
C ASP A 317 50.61 24.25 -13.13
N LEU A 318 51.51 23.26 -13.27
CA LEU A 318 51.75 22.58 -14.54
C LEU A 318 50.51 21.80 -15.03
N LEU A 319 49.86 21.07 -14.13
CA LEU A 319 48.63 20.31 -14.41
C LEU A 319 47.49 21.24 -14.84
N THR A 320 47.39 22.44 -14.24
CA THR A 320 46.37 23.45 -14.59
C THR A 320 46.76 24.35 -15.77
N SER A 321 47.88 24.09 -16.43
CA SER A 321 48.30 24.77 -17.67
C SER A 321 47.95 23.97 -18.92
N CYS A 322 47.50 24.63 -19.98
CA CYS A 322 47.14 23.96 -21.25
C CYS A 322 48.35 23.66 -22.15
N LYS A 323 49.57 23.92 -21.67
CA LYS A 323 50.84 23.78 -22.38
C LYS A 323 50.95 24.55 -23.71
N ASN A 324 49.95 25.37 -24.04
CA ASN A 324 49.93 26.25 -25.21
C ASN A 324 50.53 27.62 -24.88
N GLN A 325 50.94 28.35 -25.92
CA GLN A 325 51.38 29.74 -25.81
C GLN A 325 50.25 30.61 -25.22
N CYS A 326 50.61 31.51 -24.30
CA CYS A 326 49.65 32.37 -23.64
C CYS A 326 48.89 33.28 -24.64
N PRO A 327 47.55 33.31 -24.61
CA PRO A 327 46.75 34.11 -25.54
C PRO A 327 46.73 35.61 -25.18
N LYS A 328 47.25 36.00 -24.02
CA LYS A 328 47.23 37.41 -23.56
C LYS A 328 48.18 38.26 -24.41
N GLU A 329 47.69 39.42 -24.81
CA GLU A 329 48.47 40.43 -25.49
C GLU A 329 49.23 41.29 -24.47
N LEU A 330 50.51 41.51 -24.75
CA LEU A 330 51.34 42.46 -24.01
C LEU A 330 50.91 43.90 -24.37
N PRO A 331 51.23 44.90 -23.54
CA PRO A 331 50.91 46.31 -23.83
C PRO A 331 51.44 46.83 -25.17
N CYS A 332 52.43 46.16 -25.76
CA CYS A 332 52.96 46.45 -27.10
C CYS A 332 52.10 45.90 -28.26
N GLY A 333 50.97 45.23 -27.98
CA GLY A 333 50.12 44.58 -29.00
C GLY A 333 50.65 43.24 -29.53
N HIS A 334 51.71 42.68 -28.91
CA HIS A 334 52.25 41.36 -29.29
C HIS A 334 51.78 40.28 -28.32
N ARG A 335 51.60 39.04 -28.83
CA ARG A 335 51.20 37.89 -28.01
C ARG A 335 52.36 37.41 -27.12
N CYS A 336 52.07 37.12 -25.86
CA CYS A 336 53.06 36.58 -24.92
C CYS A 336 53.67 35.27 -25.46
N LYS A 337 55.00 35.09 -25.36
CA LYS A 337 55.71 33.89 -25.84
C LYS A 337 55.82 32.78 -24.80
N GLU A 338 55.51 33.08 -23.54
CA GLU A 338 55.53 32.09 -22.47
C GLU A 338 54.40 31.08 -22.64
N VAL A 339 54.67 29.84 -22.21
CA VAL A 339 53.64 28.82 -22.02
C VAL A 339 52.63 29.34 -20.99
N CYS A 340 51.37 28.94 -21.13
CA CYS A 340 50.31 29.34 -20.22
C CYS A 340 50.74 29.25 -18.76
N HIS A 341 50.90 30.40 -18.12
CA HIS A 341 51.44 30.52 -16.77
C HIS A 341 50.40 31.16 -15.86
N SER A 342 50.51 30.90 -14.56
CA SER A 342 49.81 31.67 -13.54
C SER A 342 50.31 33.12 -13.53
N GLY A 343 49.38 34.08 -13.41
CA GLY A 343 49.70 35.50 -13.20
C GLY A 343 49.76 36.40 -14.44
N CYS A 344 50.46 37.53 -14.29
CA CYS A 344 50.63 38.58 -15.31
C CYS A 344 51.78 38.24 -16.25
N CYS A 345 51.62 38.49 -17.55
CA CYS A 345 52.66 38.19 -18.54
C CYS A 345 53.87 39.12 -18.37
N PRO A 346 55.09 38.62 -18.63
CA PRO A 346 56.28 39.45 -18.53
C PRO A 346 56.24 40.56 -19.60
N LEU A 347 56.52 41.80 -19.18
CA LEU A 347 56.40 43.02 -20.00
C LEU A 347 57.48 43.13 -21.10
N ASN A 348 58.43 42.20 -21.18
CA ASN A 348 59.58 42.28 -22.09
C ASN A 348 59.28 41.64 -23.46
N CYS A 349 58.82 42.45 -24.41
CA CYS A 349 58.58 41.95 -25.77
C CYS A 349 59.88 41.79 -26.58
N SER A 350 60.30 40.54 -26.83
CA SER A 350 61.47 40.20 -27.66
C SER A 350 61.19 40.17 -29.18
N GLN A 351 60.04 40.66 -29.63
CA GLN A 351 59.66 40.63 -31.05
C GLN A 351 60.37 41.75 -31.83
N LYS A 352 60.92 41.42 -33.00
CA LYS A 352 61.59 42.39 -33.88
C LYS A 352 60.53 43.11 -34.73
N VAL A 353 60.46 44.43 -34.63
CA VAL A 353 59.55 45.29 -35.39
C VAL A 353 60.35 46.08 -36.43
N LYS A 354 59.78 46.26 -37.63
CA LYS A 354 60.41 47.02 -38.72
C LYS A 354 60.03 48.50 -38.62
N LEU A 355 60.94 49.33 -38.13
CA LEU A 355 60.76 50.79 -38.11
C LEU A 355 61.16 51.36 -39.47
N ARG A 356 60.30 52.24 -40.01
CA ARG A 356 60.52 52.93 -41.28
C ARG A 356 60.68 54.43 -41.05
N CYS A 357 61.52 55.08 -41.86
CA CYS A 357 61.61 56.55 -41.86
C CYS A 357 60.25 57.18 -42.26
N PRO A 358 59.92 58.41 -41.83
CA PRO A 358 58.76 59.16 -42.31
C PRO A 358 58.60 59.23 -43.84
N CYS A 359 59.71 59.15 -44.59
CA CYS A 359 59.73 59.10 -46.05
C CYS A 359 59.60 57.69 -46.66
N LYS A 360 59.37 56.64 -45.84
CA LYS A 360 59.22 55.22 -46.21
C LYS A 360 60.41 54.56 -46.95
N ARG A 361 61.53 55.27 -47.16
CA ARG A 361 62.71 54.78 -47.88
C ARG A 361 63.60 53.83 -47.06
N LEU A 362 63.94 54.21 -45.83
CA LEU A 362 64.81 53.42 -44.96
C LEU A 362 64.00 52.47 -44.08
N LYS A 363 64.49 51.24 -43.91
CA LYS A 363 63.92 50.21 -43.03
C LYS A 363 65.03 49.68 -42.12
N LYS A 364 64.82 49.66 -40.81
CA LYS A 364 65.70 48.95 -39.85
C LYS A 364 64.87 48.06 -38.93
N GLU A 365 65.42 46.91 -38.57
CA GLU A 365 64.78 45.95 -37.66
C GLU A 365 65.24 46.21 -36.22
N ILE A 366 64.30 46.48 -35.31
CA ILE A 366 64.59 46.84 -33.92
C ILE A 366 63.69 46.00 -33.00
N GLN A 367 64.20 45.57 -31.83
CA GLN A 367 63.41 44.85 -30.84
C GLN A 367 62.35 45.76 -30.19
N CYS A 368 61.14 45.22 -30.00
CA CYS A 368 59.98 45.95 -29.49
C CYS A 368 60.21 46.57 -28.09
N SER A 369 60.94 45.90 -27.20
CA SER A 369 61.34 46.45 -25.90
C SER A 369 62.10 47.78 -26.03
N ARG A 370 63.06 47.85 -26.96
CA ARG A 370 63.86 49.06 -27.22
C ARG A 370 63.05 50.20 -27.84
N ILE A 371 61.92 49.88 -28.48
CA ILE A 371 61.00 50.88 -29.04
C ILE A 371 60.12 51.46 -27.92
N GLN A 372 59.63 50.63 -27.01
CA GLN A 372 58.81 51.08 -25.87
C GLN A 372 59.61 51.93 -24.88
N GLU A 373 60.91 51.67 -24.73
CA GLU A 373 61.84 52.45 -23.90
C GLU A 373 62.22 53.80 -24.55
N GLY A 374 61.66 54.15 -25.72
CA GLY A 374 61.84 55.46 -26.36
C GLY A 374 63.20 55.69 -27.00
N GLN A 375 64.03 54.66 -27.15
CA GLN A 375 65.47 54.83 -27.41
C GLN A 375 65.88 54.88 -28.89
N VAL A 376 64.95 54.87 -29.85
CA VAL A 376 65.32 54.88 -31.29
C VAL A 376 64.36 55.68 -32.17
N SER A 377 64.85 56.79 -32.74
CA SER A 377 64.24 57.51 -33.87
C SER A 377 65.05 57.28 -35.16
N LEU A 378 64.37 57.11 -36.30
CA LEU A 378 65.02 57.04 -37.62
C LEU A 378 64.82 58.37 -38.35
N GLU A 379 65.87 59.18 -38.41
CA GLU A 379 65.89 60.42 -39.18
C GLU A 379 66.08 60.14 -40.68
N CYS A 380 65.55 61.02 -41.54
CA CYS A 380 65.61 60.83 -42.99
C CYS A 380 66.81 61.57 -43.60
N ASP A 381 67.59 60.87 -44.44
CA ASP A 381 68.75 61.42 -45.13
C ASP A 381 68.39 62.56 -46.11
N ALA A 382 69.39 63.35 -46.51
CA ALA A 382 69.25 64.49 -47.42
C ALA A 382 68.48 64.16 -48.72
N LEU A 383 68.74 63.00 -49.33
CA LEU A 383 68.05 62.54 -50.53
C LEU A 383 66.55 62.24 -50.29
N CYS A 384 66.18 61.81 -49.09
CA CYS A 384 64.78 61.56 -48.75
C CYS A 384 63.98 62.86 -48.54
N LYS A 385 64.65 63.90 -48.04
CA LYS A 385 64.05 65.23 -47.89
C LYS A 385 63.82 65.88 -49.26
N GLU A 386 64.79 65.75 -50.17
CA GLU A 386 64.68 66.29 -51.53
C GLU A 386 63.55 65.64 -52.34
N MET A 387 63.44 64.31 -52.29
CA MET A 387 62.35 63.60 -52.99
C MET A 387 60.97 63.94 -52.42
N LYS A 388 60.86 64.19 -51.10
CA LYS A 388 59.60 64.61 -50.48
C LYS A 388 59.20 66.02 -50.92
N ARG A 389 60.18 66.93 -51.06
CA ARG A 389 59.95 68.32 -51.49
C ARG A 389 59.46 68.39 -52.94
N LYS A 390 60.11 67.65 -53.85
CA LYS A 390 59.66 67.54 -55.25
C LYS A 390 58.26 66.93 -55.36
N ALA A 391 57.95 65.92 -54.54
CA ALA A 391 56.61 65.32 -54.54
C ALA A 391 55.52 66.25 -53.98
N SER A 392 55.82 67.11 -52.98
CA SER A 392 54.87 68.13 -52.52
C SER A 392 54.66 69.23 -53.55
N GLU A 393 55.72 69.67 -54.24
CA GLU A 393 55.63 70.68 -55.30
C GLU A 393 54.76 70.19 -56.46
N ILE A 394 54.91 68.92 -56.88
CA ILE A 394 54.06 68.32 -57.93
C ILE A 394 52.60 68.26 -57.47
N LYS A 395 52.32 67.81 -56.24
CA LYS A 395 50.94 67.74 -55.72
C LYS A 395 50.29 69.10 -55.57
N GLU A 396 51.04 70.12 -55.16
CA GLU A 396 50.52 71.49 -55.10
C GLU A 396 50.26 72.07 -56.49
N ALA A 397 51.10 71.73 -57.48
CA ALA A 397 50.87 72.09 -58.88
C ALA A 397 49.62 71.41 -59.47
N GLU A 398 49.45 70.10 -59.22
CA GLU A 398 48.26 69.34 -59.61
C GLU A 398 46.99 69.90 -58.93
N ALA A 399 47.05 70.21 -57.64
CA ALA A 399 45.92 70.80 -56.92
C ALA A 399 45.55 72.20 -57.45
N LYS A 400 46.54 73.03 -57.78
CA LYS A 400 46.30 74.34 -58.41
C LYS A 400 45.68 74.19 -59.80
N ALA A 401 46.16 73.24 -60.60
CA ALA A 401 45.61 72.94 -61.91
C ALA A 401 44.16 72.44 -61.82
N ALA A 402 43.85 71.57 -60.85
CA ALA A 402 42.49 71.09 -60.62
C ALA A 402 41.52 72.21 -60.22
N ILE A 403 41.95 73.13 -59.35
CA ILE A 403 41.16 74.30 -58.95
C ILE A 403 40.91 75.24 -60.15
N GLU A 404 41.91 75.44 -61.01
CA GLU A 404 41.75 76.26 -62.22
C GLU A 404 40.77 75.61 -63.23
N GLU A 405 40.86 74.29 -63.42
CA GLU A 405 39.94 73.54 -64.28
C GLU A 405 38.50 73.62 -63.75
N GLU A 406 38.30 73.49 -62.44
CA GLU A 406 36.97 73.57 -61.81
C GLU A 406 36.35 74.97 -61.96
N LYS A 407 37.15 76.04 -61.79
CA LYS A 407 36.72 77.42 -62.04
C LYS A 407 36.29 77.63 -63.50
N ARG A 408 37.03 77.07 -64.46
CA ARG A 408 36.65 77.12 -65.90
C ARG A 408 35.32 76.41 -66.15
N ARG A 409 35.09 75.25 -65.51
CA ARG A 409 33.80 74.54 -65.62
C ARG A 409 32.64 75.36 -65.05
N GLN A 410 32.81 75.96 -63.86
CA GLN A 410 31.78 76.81 -63.25
C GLN A 410 31.46 78.04 -64.11
N GLN A 411 32.47 78.66 -64.72
CA GLN A 411 32.28 79.78 -65.62
C GLN A 411 31.49 79.38 -66.88
N ALA A 412 31.79 78.22 -67.47
CA ALA A 412 31.04 77.68 -68.61
C ALA A 412 29.58 77.32 -68.24
N GLU A 413 29.33 76.82 -67.02
CA GLU A 413 27.96 76.54 -66.54
C GLU A 413 27.14 77.81 -66.34
N LEU A 414 27.73 78.87 -65.77
CA LEU A 414 27.08 80.18 -65.65
C LEU A 414 26.72 80.77 -67.01
N GLU A 415 27.65 80.72 -67.97
CA GLU A 415 27.41 81.18 -69.35
C GLU A 415 26.30 80.36 -70.03
N ALA A 416 26.30 79.03 -69.86
CA ALA A 416 25.23 78.16 -70.36
C ALA A 416 23.87 78.44 -69.70
N PHE A 417 23.86 78.80 -68.41
CA PHE A 417 22.65 79.16 -67.66
C PHE A 417 22.07 80.51 -68.11
N GLU A 418 22.92 81.52 -68.31
CA GLU A 418 22.50 82.84 -68.81
C GLU A 418 21.89 82.74 -70.22
N ASN A 419 22.51 81.94 -71.09
CA ASN A 419 21.99 81.66 -72.43
C ASN A 419 20.62 80.96 -72.39
N ARG A 420 20.35 80.10 -71.39
CA ARG A 420 19.02 79.45 -71.20
C ARG A 420 17.95 80.42 -70.68
N LEU A 421 18.30 81.41 -69.87
CA LEU A 421 17.36 82.41 -69.34
C LEU A 421 16.88 83.41 -70.41
N LYS A 422 17.75 83.79 -71.35
CA LYS A 422 17.39 84.67 -72.48
C LYS A 422 16.36 84.01 -73.44
N GLY A 423 16.21 82.68 -73.40
CA GLY A 423 15.32 81.93 -74.29
C GLY A 423 13.85 81.77 -73.87
N ARG A 424 13.40 82.26 -72.69
CA ARG A 424 12.04 81.94 -72.17
C ARG A 424 11.20 83.08 -71.58
N ARG A 425 11.52 84.35 -71.83
CA ARG A 425 10.64 85.47 -71.40
C ARG A 425 10.34 86.47 -72.52
N LYS A 426 9.14 86.28 -73.09
CA LYS A 426 8.04 87.27 -73.12
C LYS A 426 7.77 87.97 -74.45
N ASN A 427 6.70 87.50 -75.10
CA ASN A 427 5.85 88.29 -75.97
C ASN A 427 4.95 89.22 -75.10
N LYS A 428 4.73 90.46 -75.57
CA LYS A 428 3.77 91.51 -75.12
C LYS A 428 3.97 92.23 -73.77
N ARG A 429 4.69 93.36 -73.82
CA ARG A 429 4.25 94.69 -73.30
C ARG A 429 4.95 95.79 -74.13
N ARG A 430 4.15 96.71 -74.68
CA ARG A 430 4.53 97.88 -75.49
C ARG A 430 5.37 98.89 -74.69
N ARG A 431 6.15 99.70 -75.43
CA ARG A 431 6.69 101.05 -75.13
C ARG A 431 8.07 101.03 -74.45
N ASP A 432 9.16 101.68 -74.91
CA ASP A 432 9.43 102.75 -75.89
C ASP A 432 10.71 102.45 -76.70
N GLU A 433 10.77 102.98 -77.93
CA GLU A 433 11.96 103.05 -78.79
C GLU A 433 12.99 104.04 -78.22
N VAL A 434 14.27 103.65 -78.20
CA VAL A 434 15.39 104.56 -78.47
C VAL A 434 16.42 103.76 -79.28
N GLU A 435 16.48 104.06 -80.58
CA GLU A 435 17.54 103.65 -81.48
C GLU A 435 18.85 104.36 -81.11
N ILE A 436 19.96 103.61 -81.04
CA ILE A 436 21.31 104.17 -81.20
C ILE A 436 22.03 103.27 -82.21
N GLU A 437 22.37 103.87 -83.35
CA GLU A 437 23.01 103.27 -84.52
C GLU A 437 24.30 102.51 -84.20
N GLN A 438 24.50 101.39 -84.91
CA GLN A 438 25.82 100.76 -85.06
C GLN A 438 26.61 101.46 -86.16
N SER A 439 27.84 101.89 -85.83
CA SER A 439 28.81 102.40 -86.81
C SER A 439 29.71 101.28 -87.36
N SER A 440 29.86 101.36 -88.67
CA SER A 440 30.42 100.40 -89.63
C SER A 440 31.95 100.21 -89.58
N TRP A 441 32.56 99.94 -88.43
CA TRP A 441 34.03 99.91 -88.29
C TRP A 441 34.70 98.57 -87.95
N GLN A 442 34.01 97.43 -88.11
CA GLN A 442 34.63 96.12 -87.80
C GLN A 442 34.55 95.07 -88.93
N LYS A 443 34.28 95.50 -90.17
CA LYS A 443 34.33 94.60 -91.34
C LYS A 443 35.75 94.14 -91.75
N TYR A 444 36.83 94.60 -91.12
CA TYR A 444 38.19 94.34 -91.63
C TYR A 444 39.27 94.01 -90.60
N LYS A 445 38.95 93.42 -89.43
CA LYS A 445 39.98 93.03 -88.45
C LYS A 445 40.37 91.54 -88.44
N ASN A 446 39.79 90.71 -89.32
CA ASN A 446 40.14 89.29 -89.42
C ASN A 446 41.23 88.97 -90.46
N LEU A 447 42.05 89.95 -90.85
CA LEU A 447 43.06 89.73 -91.90
C LEU A 447 44.51 89.98 -91.46
N ILE A 448 44.86 89.90 -90.18
CA ILE A 448 46.27 90.01 -89.80
C ILE A 448 46.59 89.02 -88.66
N MET A 449 47.33 87.98 -89.02
CA MET A 449 48.14 87.06 -88.19
C MET A 449 47.53 85.71 -87.73
N LEU A 450 47.66 84.72 -88.59
CA LEU A 450 48.18 83.39 -88.23
C LEU A 450 49.61 83.30 -88.78
N PRO A 451 50.57 82.74 -88.03
CA PRO A 451 51.06 81.38 -88.35
C PRO A 451 51.59 80.65 -87.09
N MET A 452 52.18 79.45 -87.05
CA MET A 452 52.21 78.16 -87.78
C MET A 452 53.25 77.30 -87.00
N PHE A 453 53.17 75.96 -87.09
CA PHE A 453 54.21 74.95 -86.80
C PHE A 453 54.68 74.75 -85.34
N GLY A 454 55.06 73.56 -84.88
CA GLY A 454 55.27 72.23 -85.48
C GLY A 454 55.65 71.23 -84.35
N VAL A 455 55.16 69.99 -84.38
CA VAL A 455 55.80 68.77 -84.95
C VAL A 455 56.73 68.01 -83.98
N ALA A 456 56.42 66.71 -83.90
CA ALA A 456 57.24 65.51 -83.62
C ALA A 456 57.45 65.03 -82.16
N VAL A 457 56.96 63.84 -81.76
CA VAL A 457 57.18 62.40 -82.13
C VAL A 457 58.37 61.77 -81.37
N VAL A 458 58.10 60.65 -80.69
CA VAL A 458 58.80 59.33 -80.73
C VAL A 458 59.02 58.71 -79.34
N MET A 459 58.58 57.46 -79.27
CA MET A 459 58.66 56.45 -78.21
C MET A 459 60.10 56.02 -77.87
N VAL A 460 60.32 55.65 -76.60
CA VAL A 460 60.94 54.38 -76.16
C VAL A 460 60.17 53.89 -74.95
#